data_AF-A0AA39NP86-F1
#
_entry.id   AF-A0AA39NP86-F1
#
_cell.length_a   1.000
_cell.length_b   1.000
_cell.length_c   1.000
_cell.angle_alpha   90.00
_cell.angle_beta   90.00
_cell.angle_gamma   90.00
#
_symmetry.space_group_name_H-M   'P 1'
#
loop_
_entity.id
_entity.type
_entity.pdbx_description
1 polymer ?
#
loop_
_entity_poly.entity_id
_entity_poly.type
_entity_poly.pdbx_seq_one_letter_code
_entity_poly.pdbx_strand_id
1 'polypeptide(L)'
;MSIAQKLLGVVVAAAALASAQAPSYRGELLIEPLLNNGMCLNAASDNDGAIVTIEACTGATSQKWTFTGGTVQIFGTKCLDVTNGSTADGVKLQIWTCSTNSNPNQQFYYTYDNHLAWTSHSTCVDLTDGNQSAGNQIQLWSCGSNPNQVWYTGYHVSSLPTVSEDGQSGTNNCGTGNSNSSNCQTAWINSAEDFCLWAPPSVDTIGNSERVEVAWCTKAGRGTRLIPDGTLQGVHFVKTPDYVQVTGVGDFTKINIPAGDAGGELDPHGADGNGNPIGGLVYGDGFGSGLQYHEWTSFISSNEFCFRACVHSEAATLCQHIYDVMGCYWNMPANYDSGVFENCAGDNDLPMGVYGTSTWYQGVEPTPSAHPVASSSNCAALPTVSISPA
;
A
#
# COMPACT_ATOMS: atom_id res chain seq x y z
N MET A 1 -29.02 -16.50 -64.06
CA MET A 1 -27.57 -16.31 -64.30
C MET A 1 -27.22 -14.92 -63.76
N SER A 2 -26.69 -14.83 -62.53
CA SER A 2 -25.25 -14.85 -62.21
C SER A 2 -24.62 -13.47 -62.44
N ILE A 3 -23.86 -12.79 -61.57
CA ILE A 3 -23.29 -12.99 -60.23
C ILE A 3 -22.98 -11.55 -59.74
N ALA A 4 -23.24 -11.20 -58.49
CA ALA A 4 -22.70 -9.98 -57.88
C ALA A 4 -21.50 -10.37 -56.99
N GLN A 5 -20.31 -9.89 -57.34
CA GLN A 5 -19.08 -10.06 -56.54
C GLN A 5 -19.20 -9.28 -55.22
N LYS A 6 -19.18 -9.99 -54.08
CA LYS A 6 -18.83 -9.41 -52.79
C LYS A 6 -17.31 -9.53 -52.61
N LEU A 7 -16.61 -8.40 -52.57
CA LEU A 7 -15.27 -8.35 -51.99
C LEU A 7 -15.40 -8.61 -50.48
N LEU A 8 -14.80 -9.70 -50.00
CA LEU A 8 -14.50 -9.85 -48.58
C LEU A 8 -13.26 -9.01 -48.28
N GLY A 9 -13.45 -7.90 -47.57
CA GLY A 9 -12.36 -7.24 -46.86
C GLY A 9 -11.96 -8.10 -45.66
N VAL A 10 -10.71 -8.57 -45.65
CA VAL A 10 -10.12 -9.22 -44.49
C VAL A 10 -9.92 -8.15 -43.41
N VAL A 11 -10.70 -8.20 -42.35
CA VAL A 11 -10.43 -7.44 -41.13
C VAL A 11 -9.27 -8.13 -40.43
N VAL A 12 -8.07 -7.58 -40.57
CA VAL A 12 -6.94 -7.94 -39.72
C VAL A 12 -7.24 -7.32 -38.35
N ALA A 13 -7.70 -8.15 -37.42
CA ALA A 13 -7.69 -7.77 -36.01
C ALA A 13 -6.23 -7.60 -35.61
N ALA A 14 -5.77 -6.36 -35.47
CA ALA A 14 -4.55 -6.08 -34.75
C ALA A 14 -4.81 -6.52 -33.30
N ALA A 15 -4.25 -7.66 -32.90
CA ALA A 15 -4.09 -7.96 -31.50
C ALA A 15 -3.24 -6.82 -30.92
N ALA A 16 -3.86 -5.91 -30.17
CA ALA A 16 -3.10 -5.08 -29.26
C ALA A 16 -2.31 -6.06 -28.40
N LEU A 17 -0.98 -6.03 -28.51
CA LEU A 17 -0.13 -6.68 -27.54
C LEU A 17 -0.51 -6.05 -26.20
N ALA A 18 -1.31 -6.75 -25.40
CA ALA A 18 -1.45 -6.39 -24.01
C ALA A 18 -0.03 -6.40 -23.46
N SER A 19 0.50 -5.23 -23.13
CA SER A 19 1.74 -5.14 -22.36
C SER A 19 1.54 -6.05 -21.15
N ALA A 20 2.49 -6.95 -20.89
CA ALA A 20 2.47 -7.74 -19.66
C ALA A 20 2.29 -6.75 -18.51
N GLN A 21 1.19 -6.89 -17.79
CA GLN A 21 0.82 -5.97 -16.73
C GLN A 21 1.89 -6.06 -15.63
N ALA A 22 2.30 -4.91 -15.11
CA ALA A 22 3.33 -4.75 -14.09
C ALA A 22 2.76 -3.91 -12.94
N PRO A 23 3.35 -3.95 -11.74
CA PRO A 23 2.95 -3.06 -10.64
C PRO A 23 3.05 -1.58 -11.03
N SER A 24 2.24 -0.71 -10.40
CA SER A 24 2.35 0.75 -10.55
C SER A 24 3.68 1.27 -10.03
N TYR A 25 4.17 0.66 -8.93
CA TYR A 25 5.46 0.96 -8.34
C TYR A 25 6.62 0.68 -9.30
N ARG A 26 7.60 1.57 -9.27
CA ARG A 26 8.71 1.61 -10.23
C ARG A 26 10.03 1.16 -9.62
N GLY A 27 10.93 0.68 -10.48
CA GLY A 27 12.30 0.37 -10.11
C GLY A 27 12.45 -1.01 -9.46
N GLU A 28 13.34 -1.10 -8.47
CA GLU A 28 13.59 -2.32 -7.70
C GLU A 28 12.57 -2.42 -6.56
N LEU A 29 11.75 -3.46 -6.61
CA LEU A 29 10.65 -3.70 -5.68
C LEU A 29 10.92 -4.90 -4.77
N LEU A 30 10.43 -4.82 -3.55
CA LEU A 30 10.13 -6.00 -2.76
C LEU A 30 8.85 -6.66 -3.31
N ILE A 31 8.75 -7.97 -3.15
CA ILE A 31 7.52 -8.73 -3.41
C ILE A 31 7.18 -9.46 -2.10
N GLU A 32 6.03 -9.15 -1.52
CA GLU A 32 5.69 -9.44 -0.13
C GLU A 32 4.34 -10.18 -0.07
N PRO A 33 4.23 -11.34 0.61
CA PRO A 33 2.97 -12.05 0.67
C PRO A 33 1.95 -11.27 1.52
N LEU A 34 0.68 -11.21 1.08
CA LEU A 34 -0.43 -10.61 1.84
C LEU A 34 -0.51 -11.14 3.28
N LEU A 35 -0.26 -12.43 3.46
CA LEU A 35 -0.33 -13.09 4.76
C LEU A 35 0.72 -12.57 5.76
N ASN A 36 1.83 -12.00 5.28
CA ASN A 36 2.89 -11.41 6.10
C ASN A 36 3.80 -10.49 5.28
N ASN A 37 3.49 -9.20 5.26
CA ASN A 37 4.28 -8.18 4.55
C ASN A 37 5.65 -7.90 5.20
N GLY A 38 5.98 -8.52 6.33
CA GLY A 38 7.34 -8.52 6.90
C GLY A 38 8.28 -9.54 6.24
N MET A 39 7.75 -10.38 5.34
CA MET A 39 8.49 -11.37 4.58
C MET A 39 8.56 -10.98 3.11
N CYS A 40 9.67 -11.29 2.45
CA CYS A 40 9.99 -10.88 1.10
C CYS A 40 10.44 -12.06 0.25
N LEU A 41 10.00 -12.09 -1.01
CA LEU A 41 10.48 -13.00 -2.04
C LEU A 41 12.01 -12.83 -2.18
N ASN A 42 12.74 -13.92 -2.02
CA ASN A 42 14.19 -13.93 -1.92
C ASN A 42 14.79 -15.01 -2.84
N ALA A 43 15.84 -14.66 -3.57
CA ALA A 43 16.67 -15.64 -4.26
C ALA A 43 17.84 -16.08 -3.37
N ALA A 44 18.02 -17.40 -3.20
CA ALA A 44 19.03 -17.94 -2.28
C ALA A 44 20.49 -17.60 -2.66
N SER A 45 20.78 -17.40 -3.95
CA SER A 45 22.06 -16.90 -4.47
C SER A 45 21.87 -16.36 -5.89
N ASP A 46 22.94 -15.85 -6.53
CA ASP A 46 22.96 -15.38 -7.92
C ASP A 46 23.28 -16.48 -8.96
N ASN A 47 23.21 -17.76 -8.57
CA ASN A 47 23.49 -18.90 -9.45
C ASN A 47 22.23 -19.32 -10.20
N ASP A 48 22.40 -19.86 -11.42
CA ASP A 48 21.29 -20.51 -12.12
C ASP A 48 20.77 -21.70 -11.32
N GLY A 49 19.45 -21.79 -11.17
CA GLY A 49 18.78 -22.80 -10.36
C GLY A 49 18.75 -22.49 -8.87
N ALA A 50 19.22 -21.32 -8.42
CA ALA A 50 19.02 -20.91 -7.04
C ALA A 50 17.52 -20.82 -6.74
N ILE A 51 17.12 -21.42 -5.62
CA ILE A 51 15.72 -21.49 -5.22
C ILE A 51 15.19 -20.11 -4.82
N VAL A 52 13.89 -19.92 -5.02
CA VAL A 52 13.17 -18.73 -4.55
C VAL A 52 12.39 -19.08 -3.28
N THR A 53 12.66 -18.36 -2.20
CA THR A 53 12.02 -18.53 -0.88
C THR A 53 11.34 -17.23 -0.43
N ILE A 54 10.67 -17.26 0.72
CA ILE A 54 10.49 -16.04 1.52
C ILE A 54 11.54 -15.94 2.63
N GLU A 55 12.02 -14.73 2.89
CA GLU A 55 12.90 -14.39 4.02
C GLU A 55 12.42 -13.08 4.66
N ALA A 56 12.87 -12.77 5.87
CA ALA A 56 12.59 -11.46 6.46
C ALA A 56 13.03 -10.34 5.51
N CYS A 57 12.21 -9.31 5.33
CA CYS A 57 12.57 -8.18 4.48
C CYS A 57 13.77 -7.42 5.07
N THR A 58 14.82 -7.24 4.26
CA THR A 58 16.07 -6.56 4.67
C THR A 58 16.51 -5.46 3.70
N GLY A 59 15.90 -5.39 2.51
CA GLY A 59 16.37 -4.54 1.42
C GLY A 59 17.65 -5.04 0.73
N ALA A 60 18.04 -6.29 0.98
CA ALA A 60 19.18 -6.93 0.31
C ALA A 60 18.93 -7.07 -1.20
N THR A 61 20.00 -7.08 -2.00
CA THR A 61 19.92 -7.25 -3.46
C THR A 61 19.26 -8.57 -3.87
N SER A 62 19.25 -9.58 -3.00
CA SER A 62 18.54 -10.86 -3.19
C SER A 62 17.03 -10.78 -3.03
N GLN A 63 16.48 -9.62 -2.70
CA GLN A 63 15.05 -9.35 -2.52
C GLN A 63 14.53 -8.26 -3.46
N LYS A 64 15.40 -7.72 -4.33
CA LYS A 64 15.10 -6.59 -5.20
C LYS A 64 14.75 -7.06 -6.60
N TRP A 65 13.46 -7.02 -6.91
CA TRP A 65 12.90 -7.51 -8.15
C TRP A 65 12.49 -6.36 -9.07
N THR A 66 12.74 -6.51 -10.37
CA THR A 66 12.38 -5.51 -11.38
C THR A 66 11.45 -6.15 -12.41
N PHE A 67 10.29 -5.55 -12.63
CA PHE A 67 9.35 -6.00 -13.65
C PHE A 67 9.70 -5.34 -14.99
N THR A 68 10.05 -6.13 -16.01
CA THR A 68 10.44 -5.58 -17.31
C THR A 68 10.09 -6.54 -18.44
N GLY A 69 9.31 -6.07 -19.41
CA GLY A 69 9.03 -6.82 -20.65
C GLY A 69 8.45 -8.22 -20.42
N GLY A 70 7.60 -8.37 -19.39
CA GLY A 70 7.02 -9.67 -19.01
C GLY A 70 7.94 -10.57 -18.18
N THR A 71 9.10 -10.09 -17.76
CA THR A 71 10.00 -10.82 -16.86
C THR A 71 10.06 -10.18 -15.48
N VAL A 72 10.31 -10.98 -14.45
CA VAL A 72 10.57 -10.53 -13.07
C VAL A 72 12.04 -10.78 -12.78
N GLN A 73 12.84 -9.73 -12.85
CA GLN A 73 14.30 -9.79 -12.87
C GLN A 73 14.90 -9.55 -11.49
N ILE A 74 16.06 -10.14 -11.24
CA ILE A 74 16.85 -9.97 -10.01
C ILE A 74 18.34 -10.06 -10.34
N PHE A 75 19.20 -9.43 -9.53
CA PHE A 75 20.65 -9.34 -9.76
C PHE A 75 21.03 -8.79 -11.16
N GLY A 76 20.13 -8.04 -11.81
CA GLY A 76 20.29 -7.44 -13.14
C GLY A 76 20.33 -8.40 -14.34
N THR A 77 20.59 -9.69 -14.14
CA THR A 77 20.75 -10.68 -15.22
C THR A 77 19.96 -11.96 -15.03
N LYS A 78 19.30 -12.13 -13.88
CA LYS A 78 18.52 -13.30 -13.53
C LYS A 78 17.04 -12.99 -13.57
N CYS A 79 16.25 -13.98 -13.90
CA CYS A 79 14.80 -13.90 -14.03
C CYS A 79 14.17 -14.98 -13.16
N LEU A 80 13.02 -14.68 -12.56
CA LEU A 80 12.11 -15.67 -12.00
C LEU A 80 11.81 -16.70 -13.08
N ASP A 81 11.91 -17.98 -12.73
CA ASP A 81 11.88 -19.08 -13.69
C ASP A 81 11.09 -20.27 -13.10
N VAL A 82 10.19 -20.81 -13.92
CA VAL A 82 9.48 -22.05 -13.60
C VAL A 82 10.40 -23.23 -13.86
N THR A 83 10.77 -23.97 -12.80
CA THR A 83 11.72 -25.07 -12.90
C THR A 83 11.29 -26.09 -13.97
N ASN A 84 12.16 -26.28 -14.96
CA ASN A 84 11.96 -27.16 -16.12
C ASN A 84 10.72 -26.83 -16.99
N GLY A 85 10.06 -25.69 -16.80
CA GLY A 85 8.82 -25.34 -17.49
C GLY A 85 7.67 -26.31 -17.20
N SER A 86 7.70 -26.97 -16.04
CA SER A 86 6.66 -27.93 -15.65
C SER A 86 5.34 -27.21 -15.39
N THR A 87 4.24 -27.73 -15.92
CA THR A 87 2.87 -27.22 -15.74
C THR A 87 2.12 -27.88 -14.59
N ALA A 88 2.77 -28.75 -13.83
CA ALA A 88 2.17 -29.39 -12.66
C ALA A 88 2.05 -28.41 -11.48
N ASP A 89 0.90 -28.44 -10.80
CA ASP A 89 0.71 -27.75 -9.52
C ASP A 89 1.81 -28.15 -8.52
N GLY A 90 2.32 -27.17 -7.78
CA GLY A 90 3.39 -27.35 -6.80
C GLY A 90 4.80 -27.35 -7.39
N VAL A 91 4.95 -27.12 -8.71
CA VAL A 91 6.28 -26.87 -9.30
C VAL A 91 6.94 -25.71 -8.57
N LYS A 92 8.19 -25.90 -8.12
CA LYS A 92 8.93 -24.87 -7.40
C LYS A 92 9.50 -23.84 -8.35
N LEU A 93 9.63 -22.61 -7.84
CA LEU A 93 10.29 -21.52 -8.54
C LEU A 93 11.78 -21.49 -8.21
N GLN A 94 12.53 -21.03 -9.20
CA GLN A 94 13.97 -20.77 -9.13
C GLN A 94 14.26 -19.44 -9.83
N ILE A 95 15.52 -19.04 -9.82
CA ILE A 95 16.02 -18.05 -10.76
C ILE A 95 16.88 -18.68 -11.84
N TRP A 96 16.92 -18.05 -12.99
CA TRP A 96 17.80 -18.45 -14.09
C TRP A 96 18.24 -17.23 -14.89
N THR A 97 19.36 -17.33 -15.60
CA THR A 97 19.80 -16.31 -16.55
C THR A 97 18.64 -15.92 -17.47
N CYS A 98 18.36 -14.61 -17.54
CA CYS A 98 17.28 -14.08 -18.36
C CYS A 98 17.50 -14.43 -19.84
N SER A 99 16.49 -15.00 -20.47
CA SER A 99 16.54 -15.36 -21.88
C SER A 99 16.31 -14.16 -22.79
N THR A 100 17.12 -14.03 -23.85
CA THR A 100 16.92 -13.02 -24.89
C THR A 100 15.80 -13.36 -25.88
N ASN A 101 15.24 -14.58 -25.82
CA ASN A 101 14.28 -15.10 -26.81
C ASN A 101 12.87 -15.29 -26.24
N SER A 102 12.50 -14.54 -25.19
CA SER A 102 11.17 -14.64 -24.54
C SER A 102 10.84 -16.08 -24.10
N ASN A 103 11.75 -16.71 -23.35
CA ASN A 103 11.54 -18.06 -22.79
C ASN A 103 10.22 -18.09 -21.99
N PRO A 104 9.22 -18.91 -22.36
CA PRO A 104 7.93 -18.97 -21.68
C PRO A 104 8.04 -19.21 -20.17
N ASN A 105 9.04 -19.96 -19.71
CA ASN A 105 9.24 -20.26 -18.29
C ASN A 105 9.55 -19.02 -17.44
N GLN A 106 9.92 -17.90 -18.06
CA GLN A 106 10.31 -16.65 -17.42
C GLN A 106 9.32 -15.51 -17.68
N GLN A 107 8.16 -15.83 -18.28
CA GLN A 107 7.15 -14.84 -18.63
C GLN A 107 6.05 -14.78 -17.58
N PHE A 108 5.97 -13.67 -16.86
CA PHE A 108 4.97 -13.40 -15.84
C PHE A 108 4.27 -12.07 -16.10
N TYR A 109 3.08 -11.93 -15.55
CA TYR A 109 2.37 -10.66 -15.47
C TYR A 109 1.80 -10.48 -14.07
N TYR A 110 1.80 -9.24 -13.61
CA TYR A 110 1.23 -8.82 -12.34
C TYR A 110 -0.16 -8.24 -12.58
N THR A 111 -1.14 -8.63 -11.79
CA THR A 111 -2.56 -8.29 -11.99
C THR A 111 -3.01 -7.15 -11.07
N TYR A 112 -4.19 -6.57 -11.34
CA TYR A 112 -4.76 -5.52 -10.49
C TYR A 112 -5.18 -6.04 -9.12
N ASP A 113 -5.49 -7.33 -9.00
CA ASP A 113 -5.80 -8.01 -7.74
C ASP A 113 -4.56 -8.65 -7.11
N ASN A 114 -3.37 -8.10 -7.40
CA ASN A 114 -2.09 -8.43 -6.76
C ASN A 114 -1.63 -9.90 -6.90
N HIS A 115 -2.08 -10.60 -7.93
CA HIS A 115 -1.50 -11.89 -8.33
C HIS A 115 -0.32 -11.69 -9.27
N LEU A 116 0.76 -12.44 -9.03
CA LEU A 116 1.83 -12.65 -9.99
C LEU A 116 1.60 -13.96 -10.74
N ALA A 117 1.22 -13.89 -12.02
CA ALA A 117 0.75 -15.04 -12.79
C ALA A 117 1.74 -15.46 -13.88
N TRP A 118 1.84 -16.77 -14.11
CA TRP A 118 2.64 -17.33 -15.21
C TRP A 118 1.88 -17.19 -16.54
N THR A 119 2.46 -16.45 -17.48
CA THR A 119 1.79 -16.04 -18.72
C THR A 119 1.30 -17.23 -19.52
N SER A 120 0.00 -17.26 -19.86
CA SER A 120 -0.68 -18.31 -20.64
C SER A 120 -0.83 -19.69 -19.97
N HIS A 121 -0.67 -19.81 -18.65
CA HIS A 121 -0.72 -21.09 -17.95
C HIS A 121 -1.80 -21.21 -16.85
N SER A 122 -2.52 -20.14 -16.53
CA SER A 122 -3.58 -20.10 -15.48
C SER A 122 -3.09 -20.51 -14.08
N THR A 123 -1.80 -20.37 -13.81
CA THR A 123 -1.16 -20.63 -12.52
C THR A 123 -0.50 -19.36 -11.99
N CYS A 124 -0.56 -19.19 -10.67
CA CYS A 124 -0.09 -18.02 -9.96
C CYS A 124 1.06 -18.41 -9.03
N VAL A 125 1.96 -17.46 -8.78
CA VAL A 125 2.99 -17.56 -7.76
C VAL A 125 2.29 -17.72 -6.41
N ASP A 126 2.67 -18.76 -5.69
CA ASP A 126 1.93 -19.27 -4.54
C ASP A 126 2.90 -19.48 -3.36
N LEU A 127 2.56 -18.88 -2.22
CA LEU A 127 3.22 -19.15 -0.96
C LEU A 127 2.84 -20.57 -0.54
N THR A 128 3.77 -21.49 -0.75
CA THR A 128 3.56 -22.94 -0.53
C THR A 128 2.87 -23.19 0.81
N ASP A 129 1.69 -23.79 0.75
CA ASP A 129 0.84 -24.17 1.89
C ASP A 129 0.48 -23.00 2.83
N GLY A 130 0.61 -21.75 2.38
CA GLY A 130 0.44 -20.55 3.20
C GLY A 130 1.48 -20.42 4.33
N ASN A 131 2.58 -21.18 4.26
CA ASN A 131 3.59 -21.20 5.31
C ASN A 131 4.45 -19.93 5.30
N GLN A 132 4.31 -19.10 6.33
CA GLN A 132 5.00 -17.81 6.49
C GLN A 132 6.43 -17.94 7.05
N SER A 133 6.93 -19.16 7.27
CA SER A 133 8.27 -19.38 7.82
C SER A 133 9.36 -19.01 6.82
N ALA A 134 10.41 -18.35 7.30
CA ALA A 134 11.64 -18.12 6.54
C ALA A 134 12.18 -19.41 5.91
N GLY A 135 12.66 -19.31 4.66
CA GLY A 135 13.13 -20.44 3.87
C GLY A 135 12.05 -21.26 3.18
N ASN A 136 10.75 -20.94 3.34
CA ASN A 136 9.68 -21.61 2.60
C ASN A 136 9.85 -21.35 1.10
N GLN A 137 10.05 -22.42 0.32
CA GLN A 137 10.27 -22.31 -1.13
C GLN A 137 8.96 -22.06 -1.86
N ILE A 138 8.96 -21.10 -2.78
CA ILE A 138 7.79 -20.69 -3.56
C ILE A 138 7.46 -21.67 -4.67
N GLN A 139 6.18 -21.79 -4.97
CA GLN A 139 5.67 -22.66 -6.02
C GLN A 139 4.76 -21.91 -6.99
N LEU A 140 4.37 -22.60 -8.07
CA LEU A 140 3.17 -22.26 -8.82
C LEU A 140 2.01 -23.16 -8.40
N TRP A 141 0.82 -22.58 -8.43
CA TRP A 141 -0.42 -23.29 -8.22
C TRP A 141 -1.52 -22.69 -9.09
N SER A 142 -2.54 -23.47 -9.42
CA SER A 142 -3.75 -22.98 -10.10
C SER A 142 -4.26 -21.68 -9.43
N CYS A 143 -4.45 -20.62 -10.22
CA CYS A 143 -4.89 -19.32 -9.71
C CYS A 143 -6.29 -19.43 -9.07
N GLY A 144 -6.49 -18.80 -7.93
CA GLY A 144 -7.78 -18.72 -7.22
C GLY A 144 -7.80 -17.55 -6.25
N SER A 145 -8.87 -17.44 -5.44
CA SER A 145 -9.04 -16.34 -4.47
C SER A 145 -8.32 -16.58 -3.14
N ASN A 146 -7.24 -17.36 -3.16
CA ASN A 146 -6.53 -17.80 -1.98
C ASN A 146 -5.50 -16.73 -1.55
N PRO A 147 -5.46 -16.29 -0.28
CA PRO A 147 -4.55 -15.22 0.15
C PRO A 147 -3.06 -15.58 0.02
N ASN A 148 -2.70 -16.86 -0.16
CA ASN A 148 -1.31 -17.26 -0.40
C ASN A 148 -0.78 -16.89 -1.82
N GLN A 149 -1.67 -16.45 -2.73
CA GLN A 149 -1.34 -16.07 -4.11
C GLN A 149 -1.36 -14.55 -4.32
N VAL A 150 -1.64 -13.81 -3.26
CA VAL A 150 -1.68 -12.34 -3.27
C VAL A 150 -0.34 -11.82 -2.75
N TRP A 151 0.30 -10.98 -3.55
CA TRP A 151 1.63 -10.45 -3.28
C TRP A 151 1.61 -8.94 -3.45
N TYR A 152 1.85 -8.19 -2.38
CA TYR A 152 2.13 -6.77 -2.49
C TYR A 152 3.51 -6.54 -3.11
N THR A 153 3.66 -5.38 -3.75
CA THR A 153 4.98 -4.87 -4.11
C THR A 153 5.26 -3.59 -3.35
N GLY A 154 6.51 -3.37 -2.96
CA GLY A 154 6.86 -2.24 -2.12
C GLY A 154 8.34 -1.95 -2.08
N TYR A 155 8.73 -1.19 -1.06
CA TYR A 155 10.10 -0.77 -0.84
C TYR A 155 10.48 -0.98 0.62
N HIS A 156 11.72 -1.44 0.82
CA HIS A 156 12.30 -1.42 2.15
C HIS A 156 12.58 0.04 2.54
N VAL A 157 12.28 0.40 3.79
CA VAL A 157 12.46 1.77 4.31
C VAL A 157 13.89 2.31 4.18
N SER A 158 14.89 1.43 4.20
CA SER A 158 16.31 1.81 4.03
C SER A 158 16.74 2.02 2.58
N SER A 159 15.87 1.74 1.61
CA SER A 159 16.18 1.81 0.19
C SER A 159 15.02 2.38 -0.64
N LEU A 160 14.43 3.48 -0.17
CA LEU A 160 13.35 4.17 -0.88
C LEU A 160 13.84 4.81 -2.18
N PRO A 161 13.05 4.75 -3.27
CA PRO A 161 13.34 5.49 -4.48
C PRO A 161 13.10 6.99 -4.24
N THR A 162 13.61 7.84 -5.13
CA THR A 162 13.19 9.25 -5.14
C THR A 162 11.70 9.35 -5.44
N VAL A 163 11.20 8.58 -6.41
CA VAL A 163 9.80 8.56 -6.85
C VAL A 163 9.37 7.10 -6.98
N SER A 164 8.24 6.74 -6.38
CA SER A 164 7.66 5.40 -6.42
C SER A 164 6.75 5.19 -7.64
N GLU A 165 6.07 6.23 -8.11
CA GLU A 165 5.04 6.11 -9.16
C GLU A 165 5.11 7.18 -10.25
N ASP A 166 4.47 6.90 -11.39
CA ASP A 166 4.36 7.85 -12.49
C ASP A 166 3.39 8.99 -12.13
N GLY A 167 3.81 10.23 -12.36
CA GLY A 167 3.00 11.42 -12.05
C GLY A 167 3.17 11.96 -10.63
N GLN A 168 3.97 11.30 -9.80
CA GLN A 168 4.31 11.78 -8.46
C GLN A 168 4.99 13.15 -8.50
N SER A 169 4.49 14.10 -7.70
CA SER A 169 5.03 15.47 -7.61
C SER A 169 6.16 15.63 -6.58
N GLY A 170 6.13 14.81 -5.51
CA GLY A 170 7.07 14.88 -4.40
C GLY A 170 8.16 13.81 -4.46
N THR A 171 8.67 13.42 -3.29
CA THR A 171 9.74 12.42 -3.15
C THR A 171 9.45 11.42 -2.02
N ASN A 172 9.91 10.18 -2.17
CA ASN A 172 9.84 9.16 -1.11
C ASN A 172 11.13 9.01 -0.31
N ASN A 173 12.29 9.19 -0.95
CA ASN A 173 13.57 9.26 -0.24
C ASN A 173 13.76 10.66 0.35
N CYS A 174 13.22 10.85 1.55
CA CYS A 174 13.09 12.17 2.18
C CYS A 174 14.35 12.61 2.97
N GLY A 175 15.32 11.71 3.16
CA GLY A 175 16.43 11.95 4.08
C GLY A 175 15.95 12.16 5.52
N THR A 176 16.76 12.85 6.33
CA THR A 176 16.50 13.03 7.77
C THR A 176 16.30 14.49 8.18
N GLY A 177 16.51 15.45 7.27
CA GLY A 177 16.34 16.87 7.55
C GLY A 177 14.88 17.31 7.47
N ASN A 178 14.44 18.22 8.34
CA ASN A 178 13.07 18.76 8.27
C ASN A 178 13.08 20.16 7.68
N SER A 179 12.11 20.47 6.82
CA SER A 179 11.96 21.78 6.20
C SER A 179 10.51 22.06 5.86
N ASN A 180 10.05 23.30 6.03
CA ASN A 180 8.72 23.74 5.56
C ASN A 180 8.56 23.68 4.04
N SER A 181 9.66 23.53 3.30
CA SER A 181 9.66 23.33 1.85
C SER A 181 9.88 21.86 1.45
N SER A 182 9.85 20.93 2.40
CA SER A 182 9.98 19.50 2.07
C SER A 182 8.82 19.07 1.17
N ASN A 183 9.15 18.27 0.16
CA ASN A 183 8.18 17.61 -0.73
C ASN A 183 8.11 16.11 -0.43
N CYS A 184 8.47 15.69 0.78
CA CYS A 184 8.35 14.30 1.19
C CYS A 184 6.90 13.83 1.11
N GLN A 185 6.66 12.65 0.55
CA GLN A 185 5.33 12.01 0.50
C GLN A 185 5.29 10.69 1.26
N THR A 186 6.37 10.33 1.95
CA THR A 186 6.43 9.18 2.84
C THR A 186 5.92 9.56 4.23
N ALA A 187 4.82 8.93 4.66
CA ALA A 187 4.20 9.10 5.96
C ALA A 187 4.58 7.96 6.92
N TRP A 188 4.43 8.22 8.21
CA TRP A 188 4.66 7.27 9.28
C TRP A 188 3.49 7.26 10.25
N ILE A 189 3.24 6.10 10.88
CA ILE A 189 2.20 5.95 11.91
C ILE A 189 2.64 4.93 12.97
N ASN A 190 3.11 5.44 14.11
CA ASN A 190 3.72 4.65 15.18
C ASN A 190 3.04 4.84 16.54
N SER A 191 2.62 6.07 16.85
CA SER A 191 1.98 6.44 18.12
C SER A 191 1.30 7.80 18.00
N ALA A 192 0.62 8.25 19.06
CA ALA A 192 0.10 9.61 19.16
C ALA A 192 1.22 10.68 19.12
N GLU A 193 2.47 10.34 19.43
CA GLU A 193 3.61 11.27 19.38
C GLU A 193 4.42 11.13 18.08
N ASP A 194 4.21 10.07 17.32
CA ASP A 194 4.99 9.74 16.14
C ASP A 194 4.08 9.29 15.00
N PHE A 195 3.53 10.26 14.29
CA PHE A 195 2.75 10.05 13.09
C PHE A 195 2.91 11.21 12.11
N CYS A 196 2.43 11.00 10.90
CA CYS A 196 2.35 12.02 9.86
C CYS A 196 0.92 12.17 9.37
N LEU A 197 0.62 13.35 8.87
CA LEU A 197 -0.57 13.66 8.09
C LEU A 197 -0.13 14.20 6.72
N TRP A 198 -0.91 13.95 5.69
CA TRP A 198 -0.73 14.60 4.41
C TRP A 198 -1.52 15.89 4.36
N ALA A 199 -0.89 16.95 3.87
CA ALA A 199 -1.54 18.24 3.68
C ALA A 199 -0.83 19.07 2.59
N PRO A 200 -1.48 20.13 2.08
CA PRO A 200 -1.12 20.68 0.79
C PRO A 200 0.29 21.26 0.77
N PRO A 201 1.06 21.14 -0.33
CA PRO A 201 2.40 21.72 -0.41
C PRO A 201 2.37 23.25 -0.31
N SER A 202 1.26 23.86 -0.69
CA SER A 202 0.88 25.28 -0.52
C SER A 202 -0.61 25.37 -0.24
N VAL A 203 -1.09 26.48 0.33
CA VAL A 203 -2.51 26.65 0.71
C VAL A 203 -3.46 26.32 -0.44
N ASP A 204 -4.25 25.25 -0.28
CA ASP A 204 -5.29 24.76 -1.20
C ASP A 204 -6.23 23.81 -0.45
N THR A 205 -7.42 23.55 -0.98
CA THR A 205 -8.35 22.57 -0.40
C THR A 205 -7.90 21.15 -0.69
N ILE A 206 -8.13 20.21 0.24
CA ILE A 206 -7.76 18.80 0.08
C ILE A 206 -8.32 18.21 -1.23
N GLY A 207 -9.59 18.45 -1.55
CA GLY A 207 -10.18 17.95 -2.79
C GLY A 207 -9.54 18.46 -4.08
N ASN A 208 -8.76 19.55 -4.04
CA ASN A 208 -7.99 20.04 -5.20
C ASN A 208 -6.56 19.49 -5.20
N SER A 209 -5.97 19.32 -4.02
CA SER A 209 -4.54 19.01 -3.86
C SER A 209 -4.26 17.55 -3.54
N GLU A 210 -5.27 16.70 -3.36
CA GLU A 210 -5.16 15.31 -2.88
C GLU A 210 -4.08 14.48 -3.59
N ARG A 211 -3.81 14.76 -4.87
CA ARG A 211 -2.82 14.05 -5.69
C ARG A 211 -1.37 14.46 -5.41
N VAL A 212 -1.15 15.63 -4.81
CA VAL A 212 0.16 16.27 -4.65
C VAL A 212 0.49 16.61 -3.20
N GLU A 213 -0.28 16.07 -2.25
CA GLU A 213 -0.08 16.25 -0.82
C GLU A 213 1.32 15.87 -0.37
N VAL A 214 1.81 16.51 0.69
CA VAL A 214 3.12 16.25 1.29
C VAL A 214 2.98 15.92 2.77
N ALA A 215 3.88 15.10 3.29
CA ALA A 215 3.84 14.62 4.67
C ALA A 215 4.31 15.71 5.66
N TRP A 216 3.49 15.91 6.69
CA TRP A 216 3.72 16.70 7.89
C TRP A 216 3.74 15.76 9.09
N CYS A 217 4.86 15.67 9.80
CA CYS A 217 5.01 14.72 10.90
C CYS A 217 5.15 15.43 12.25
N THR A 218 4.70 14.76 13.30
CA THR A 218 4.96 15.16 14.70
C THR A 218 6.43 14.97 15.07
N LYS A 219 7.11 14.03 14.40
CA LYS A 219 8.49 13.66 14.70
C LYS A 219 9.46 14.18 13.65
N ALA A 220 10.53 14.83 14.11
CA ALA A 220 11.68 15.20 13.30
C ALA A 220 12.48 13.98 12.83
N GLY A 221 13.34 14.14 11.83
CA GLY A 221 14.21 13.05 11.36
C GLY A 221 13.60 12.22 10.23
N ARG A 222 12.37 12.54 9.82
CA ARG A 222 11.63 11.83 8.77
C ARG A 222 11.81 12.43 7.38
N GLY A 223 12.55 13.53 7.26
CA GLY A 223 12.72 14.22 5.97
C GLY A 223 11.55 15.13 5.59
N THR A 224 10.59 15.28 6.50
CA THR A 224 9.23 15.79 6.23
C THR A 224 9.09 17.26 6.66
N ARG A 225 7.90 17.81 6.47
CA ARG A 225 7.47 19.00 7.20
C ARG A 225 7.14 18.60 8.64
N LEU A 226 7.12 19.57 9.55
CA LEU A 226 6.75 19.34 10.95
C LEU A 226 5.42 19.97 11.26
N ILE A 227 4.51 19.21 11.88
CA ILE A 227 3.23 19.72 12.36
C ILE A 227 3.51 20.80 13.42
N PRO A 228 3.14 22.07 13.21
CA PRO A 228 3.46 23.13 14.17
C PRO A 228 2.80 22.89 15.54
N ASP A 229 3.47 23.28 16.62
CA ASP A 229 2.92 23.16 17.96
C ASP A 229 1.57 23.89 18.10
N GLY A 230 0.64 23.28 18.84
CA GLY A 230 -0.72 23.77 19.00
C GLY A 230 -1.60 23.64 17.75
N THR A 231 -1.15 22.91 16.71
CA THR A 231 -2.02 22.45 15.61
C THR A 231 -2.96 21.36 16.12
N LEU A 232 -2.41 20.35 16.79
CA LEU A 232 -3.17 19.22 17.35
C LEU A 232 -3.80 19.64 18.68
N GLN A 233 -5.10 19.41 18.80
CA GLN A 233 -5.90 19.75 19.99
C GLN A 233 -6.44 18.51 20.69
N GLY A 234 -6.51 17.37 20.00
CA GLY A 234 -6.73 16.05 20.58
C GLY A 234 -6.18 14.99 19.63
N VAL A 235 -5.60 13.92 20.17
CA VAL A 235 -5.02 12.80 19.42
C VAL A 235 -5.29 11.49 20.16
N HIS A 236 -6.00 10.58 19.51
CA HIS A 236 -6.20 9.22 19.99
C HIS A 236 -5.48 8.26 19.05
N PHE A 237 -4.48 7.56 19.56
CA PHE A 237 -3.80 6.49 18.84
C PHE A 237 -4.24 5.14 19.40
N VAL A 238 -4.53 4.19 18.51
CA VAL A 238 -4.79 2.80 18.85
C VAL A 238 -3.98 1.85 17.99
N LYS A 239 -3.42 0.82 18.63
CA LYS A 239 -2.86 -0.35 17.95
C LYS A 239 -3.75 -1.56 18.20
N THR A 240 -4.21 -2.19 17.14
CA THR A 240 -5.01 -3.41 17.16
C THR A 240 -4.20 -4.61 16.65
N PRO A 241 -4.77 -5.82 16.60
CA PRO A 241 -4.14 -6.96 15.96
C PRO A 241 -3.86 -6.76 14.46
N ASP A 242 -4.68 -5.98 13.74
CA ASP A 242 -4.64 -5.90 12.27
C ASP A 242 -4.50 -4.48 11.70
N TYR A 243 -4.47 -3.45 12.54
CA TYR A 243 -4.15 -2.08 12.11
C TYR A 243 -3.58 -1.19 13.22
N VAL A 244 -2.96 -0.09 12.80
CA VAL A 244 -2.73 1.08 13.64
C VAL A 244 -3.61 2.22 13.14
N GLN A 245 -4.11 3.03 14.07
CA GLN A 245 -4.97 4.17 13.75
C GLN A 245 -4.64 5.36 14.64
N VAL A 246 -4.65 6.54 14.06
CA VAL A 246 -4.61 7.81 14.76
C VAL A 246 -5.78 8.68 14.34
N THR A 247 -6.53 9.21 15.30
CA THR A 247 -7.68 10.10 15.09
C THR A 247 -7.51 11.36 15.93
N GLY A 248 -8.15 12.46 15.53
CA GLY A 248 -8.09 13.66 16.35
C GLY A 248 -8.68 14.91 15.72
N VAL A 249 -8.52 16.00 16.45
CA VAL A 249 -9.02 17.33 16.12
C VAL A 249 -7.92 18.38 16.26
N GLY A 250 -8.02 19.47 15.50
CA GLY A 250 -6.96 20.48 15.45
C GLY A 250 -7.32 21.74 14.69
N ASP A 251 -6.31 22.58 14.47
CA ASP A 251 -6.35 23.76 13.60
C ASP A 251 -5.42 23.52 12.40
N PHE A 252 -5.92 22.82 11.38
CA PHE A 252 -5.12 22.42 10.23
C PHE A 252 -4.88 23.53 9.21
N THR A 253 -5.39 24.74 9.48
CA THR A 253 -4.97 25.96 8.77
C THR A 253 -3.48 26.25 8.91
N LYS A 254 -2.85 25.68 9.95
CA LYS A 254 -1.42 25.74 10.21
C LYS A 254 -0.58 24.83 9.29
N ILE A 255 -1.21 23.90 8.57
CA ILE A 255 -0.54 22.99 7.63
C ILE A 255 -1.08 23.11 6.21
N ASN A 256 -1.47 24.34 5.82
CA ASN A 256 -1.93 24.73 4.49
C ASN A 256 -3.36 24.34 4.10
N ILE A 257 -4.21 23.87 5.02
CA ILE A 257 -5.62 23.60 4.71
C ILE A 257 -6.47 24.86 4.96
N PRO A 258 -7.22 25.41 4.00
CA PRO A 258 -8.06 26.58 4.20
C PRO A 258 -9.11 26.38 5.31
N ALA A 259 -9.40 27.45 6.05
CA ALA A 259 -10.47 27.42 7.05
C ALA A 259 -11.82 27.08 6.39
N GLY A 260 -12.56 26.14 6.98
CA GLY A 260 -13.86 25.70 6.47
C GLY A 260 -13.78 24.70 5.31
N ASP A 261 -12.59 24.25 4.92
CA ASP A 261 -12.46 23.08 4.06
C ASP A 261 -13.05 21.85 4.75
N ALA A 262 -13.94 21.16 4.03
CA ALA A 262 -14.61 19.95 4.49
C ALA A 262 -13.67 18.73 4.45
N GLY A 263 -12.55 18.84 3.74
CA GLY A 263 -11.55 17.78 3.64
C GLY A 263 -11.83 16.81 2.49
N GLY A 264 -11.14 15.67 2.55
CA GLY A 264 -11.28 14.58 1.59
C GLY A 264 -10.61 13.31 2.09
N GLU A 265 -10.84 12.22 1.37
CA GLU A 265 -10.11 10.96 1.55
C GLU A 265 -8.78 10.99 0.79
N LEU A 266 -7.78 10.38 1.39
CA LEU A 266 -6.46 10.09 0.85
C LEU A 266 -6.20 8.60 1.04
N ASP A 267 -5.74 7.91 0.01
CA ASP A 267 -5.58 6.45 0.02
C ASP A 267 -4.50 5.98 -1.01
N PRO A 268 -4.05 4.71 -0.96
CA PRO A 268 -2.98 4.22 -1.84
C PRO A 268 -3.41 3.94 -3.28
N HIS A 269 -4.71 3.94 -3.59
CA HIS A 269 -5.25 3.55 -4.88
C HIS A 269 -5.77 4.76 -5.67
N GLY A 270 -6.47 5.69 -5.03
CA GLY A 270 -7.08 6.85 -5.66
C GLY A 270 -8.02 6.47 -6.82
N ALA A 271 -8.48 7.46 -7.58
CA ALA A 271 -9.43 7.21 -8.68
C ALA A 271 -8.82 6.47 -9.89
N ASP A 272 -7.50 6.55 -10.08
CA ASP A 272 -6.78 6.01 -11.23
C ASP A 272 -5.81 4.85 -10.90
N GLY A 273 -5.79 4.40 -9.66
CA GLY A 273 -4.91 3.31 -9.20
C GLY A 273 -3.50 3.73 -8.77
N ASN A 274 -3.19 5.04 -8.74
CA ASN A 274 -1.89 5.58 -8.35
C ASN A 274 -1.91 6.33 -7.00
N GLY A 275 -2.97 6.21 -6.22
CA GLY A 275 -3.11 6.90 -4.93
C GLY A 275 -3.35 8.41 -5.00
N ASN A 276 -3.71 8.96 -3.84
CA ASN A 276 -3.88 10.39 -3.58
C ASN A 276 -3.39 10.66 -2.13
N PRO A 277 -2.13 11.09 -1.92
CA PRO A 277 -1.18 11.55 -2.94
C PRO A 277 -0.59 10.44 -3.79
N ILE A 278 -0.28 10.81 -5.03
CA ILE A 278 0.41 9.89 -5.94
C ILE A 278 1.77 9.51 -5.37
N GLY A 279 2.07 8.22 -5.30
CA GLY A 279 3.30 7.72 -4.68
C GLY A 279 3.39 7.96 -3.17
N GLY A 280 2.24 8.13 -2.49
CA GLY A 280 2.16 8.16 -1.03
C GLY A 280 2.54 6.80 -0.44
N LEU A 281 3.60 6.76 0.38
CA LEU A 281 4.04 5.54 1.06
C LEU A 281 3.83 5.67 2.56
N VAL A 282 3.37 4.61 3.22
CA VAL A 282 3.17 4.58 4.67
C VAL A 282 4.06 3.53 5.31
N TYR A 283 4.75 3.94 6.37
CA TYR A 283 5.58 3.04 7.17
C TYR A 283 5.18 3.07 8.64
N GLY A 284 5.47 1.99 9.36
CA GLY A 284 5.38 2.00 10.80
C GLY A 284 6.08 0.82 11.45
N ASP A 285 6.20 0.92 12.77
CA ASP A 285 6.86 -0.04 13.65
C ASP A 285 5.85 -0.95 14.37
N GLY A 286 4.55 -0.75 14.14
CA GLY A 286 3.46 -1.44 14.83
C GLY A 286 3.48 -2.96 14.60
N PHE A 287 3.82 -3.41 13.39
CA PHE A 287 3.76 -4.81 12.98
C PHE A 287 5.11 -5.38 12.50
N GLY A 288 6.16 -4.57 12.59
CA GLY A 288 7.51 -4.89 12.14
C GLY A 288 8.31 -3.59 12.01
N SER A 289 9.62 -3.62 12.20
CA SER A 289 10.43 -2.39 12.17
C SER A 289 10.44 -1.78 10.76
N GLY A 290 9.95 -0.55 10.62
CA GLY A 290 9.90 0.15 9.34
C GLY A 290 9.15 -0.63 8.25
N LEU A 291 8.07 -1.30 8.62
CA LEU A 291 7.23 -2.09 7.72
C LEU A 291 6.40 -1.15 6.85
N GLN A 292 6.30 -1.43 5.55
CA GLN A 292 5.39 -0.72 4.66
C GLN A 292 3.95 -1.19 4.87
N TYR A 293 3.01 -0.26 5.04
CA TYR A 293 1.59 -0.54 5.04
C TYR A 293 1.02 -0.24 3.66
N HIS A 294 0.54 -1.29 2.97
CA HIS A 294 0.03 -1.19 1.59
C HIS A 294 -1.43 -0.78 1.52
N GLU A 295 -2.21 -1.09 2.57
CA GLU A 295 -3.61 -0.66 2.68
C GLU A 295 -3.70 0.34 3.82
N TRP A 296 -4.13 1.55 3.48
CA TRP A 296 -4.33 2.63 4.43
C TRP A 296 -5.42 3.56 3.91
N THR A 297 -6.06 4.28 4.81
CA THR A 297 -7.03 5.32 4.46
C THR A 297 -6.87 6.47 5.44
N SER A 298 -6.91 7.68 4.92
CA SER A 298 -6.68 8.91 5.68
C SER A 298 -7.71 9.95 5.27
N PHE A 299 -8.36 10.59 6.23
CA PHE A 299 -9.17 11.76 6.00
C PHE A 299 -8.60 12.92 6.79
N ILE A 300 -8.62 14.09 6.18
CA ILE A 300 -8.24 15.32 6.85
C ILE A 300 -9.08 16.48 6.33
N SER A 301 -9.51 17.33 7.24
CA SER A 301 -10.25 18.56 6.96
C SER A 301 -9.55 19.75 7.63
N SER A 302 -10.20 20.91 7.61
CA SER A 302 -9.69 22.08 8.33
C SER A 302 -9.61 21.92 9.86
N ASN A 303 -10.33 20.95 10.46
CA ASN A 303 -10.42 20.81 11.92
C ASN A 303 -10.38 19.37 12.48
N GLU A 304 -10.41 18.33 11.64
CA GLU A 304 -10.31 16.94 12.09
C GLU A 304 -9.44 16.10 11.16
N PHE A 305 -8.98 14.97 11.68
CA PHE A 305 -8.26 13.97 10.91
C PHE A 305 -8.48 12.56 11.46
N CYS A 306 -8.25 11.58 10.61
CA CYS A 306 -8.17 10.18 10.97
C CYS A 306 -7.33 9.47 9.93
N PHE A 307 -6.45 8.59 10.38
CA PHE A 307 -5.52 7.86 9.53
C PHE A 307 -5.35 6.46 10.09
N ARG A 308 -5.67 5.46 9.27
CA ARG A 308 -5.56 4.05 9.59
C ARG A 308 -4.67 3.35 8.57
N ALA A 309 -3.81 2.46 9.04
CA ALA A 309 -2.98 1.61 8.20
C ALA A 309 -3.10 0.16 8.65
N CYS A 310 -3.46 -0.72 7.71
CA CYS A 310 -3.89 -2.08 7.95
C CYS A 310 -2.88 -3.11 7.42
N VAL A 311 -2.89 -4.30 8.02
CA VAL A 311 -2.00 -5.42 7.68
C VAL A 311 -2.77 -6.75 7.62
N HIS A 312 -2.08 -7.81 7.20
CA HIS A 312 -2.60 -9.18 7.07
C HIS A 312 -3.74 -9.32 6.05
N SER A 313 -4.47 -10.44 6.11
CA SER A 313 -5.45 -10.81 5.08
C SER A 313 -6.67 -9.90 4.99
N GLU A 314 -7.00 -9.18 6.05
CA GLU A 314 -8.16 -8.28 6.10
C GLU A 314 -7.78 -6.82 5.83
N ALA A 315 -6.55 -6.54 5.41
CA ALA A 315 -6.04 -5.17 5.27
C ALA A 315 -6.94 -4.28 4.41
N ALA A 316 -7.29 -4.72 3.20
CA ALA A 316 -8.17 -3.99 2.29
C ALA A 316 -9.62 -3.87 2.82
N THR A 317 -10.06 -4.83 3.64
CA THR A 317 -11.39 -4.83 4.25
C THR A 317 -11.49 -3.85 5.42
N LEU A 318 -10.41 -3.70 6.20
CA LEU A 318 -10.33 -2.82 7.37
C LEU A 318 -9.93 -1.37 7.02
N CYS A 319 -9.27 -1.18 5.87
CA CYS A 319 -8.86 0.10 5.29
C CYS A 319 -9.51 0.30 3.92
N GLN A 320 -10.84 0.27 3.87
CA GLN A 320 -11.59 0.52 2.63
C GLN A 320 -11.42 1.96 2.15
N HIS A 321 -11.49 2.13 0.83
CA HIS A 321 -11.25 3.38 0.11
C HIS A 321 -12.38 3.66 -0.91
N ILE A 322 -13.62 3.33 -0.52
CA ILE A 322 -14.84 3.48 -1.35
C ILE A 322 -15.93 4.30 -0.64
N TYR A 323 -15.59 4.90 0.49
CA TYR A 323 -16.51 5.58 1.41
C TYR A 323 -16.09 7.05 1.65
N ASP A 324 -15.59 7.68 0.59
CA ASP A 324 -14.94 8.99 0.58
C ASP A 324 -15.81 10.12 1.15
N VAL A 325 -17.13 10.05 1.00
CA VAL A 325 -18.04 11.13 1.47
C VAL A 325 -18.52 10.93 2.91
N MET A 326 -18.14 9.84 3.55
CA MET A 326 -18.62 9.49 4.89
C MET A 326 -17.79 10.15 6.00
N GLY A 327 -16.53 10.47 5.73
CA GLY A 327 -15.63 11.18 6.63
C GLY A 327 -15.20 10.37 7.86
N CYS A 328 -14.49 11.05 8.77
CA CYS A 328 -13.77 10.40 9.86
C CYS A 328 -14.64 9.61 10.82
N TYR A 329 -15.68 10.23 11.37
CA TYR A 329 -16.52 9.61 12.39
C TYR A 329 -17.28 8.37 11.91
N TRP A 330 -17.49 8.22 10.60
CA TRP A 330 -18.17 7.06 10.03
C TRP A 330 -17.20 5.96 9.62
N ASN A 331 -16.10 6.31 8.93
CA ASN A 331 -15.11 5.35 8.47
C ASN A 331 -14.23 4.81 9.62
N MET A 332 -13.85 5.67 10.56
CA MET A 332 -12.93 5.36 11.66
C MET A 332 -13.51 5.79 13.01
N PRO A 333 -14.63 5.20 13.47
CA PRO A 333 -15.24 5.57 14.74
C PRO A 333 -14.26 5.37 15.90
N ALA A 334 -13.93 6.46 16.60
CA ALA A 334 -12.93 6.47 17.66
C ALA A 334 -13.15 7.66 18.62
N ASN A 335 -12.18 7.90 19.51
CA ASN A 335 -12.14 9.12 20.30
C ASN A 335 -11.61 10.31 19.46
N TYR A 336 -12.34 11.42 19.48
CA TYR A 336 -11.98 12.69 18.83
C TYR A 336 -12.04 13.87 19.81
N ASP A 337 -12.09 13.60 21.12
CA ASP A 337 -12.27 14.61 22.14
C ASP A 337 -11.09 15.59 22.18
N SER A 338 -11.41 16.88 22.09
CA SER A 338 -10.43 17.94 22.31
C SER A 338 -9.89 17.89 23.74
N GLY A 339 -8.58 18.06 23.88
CA GLY A 339 -7.85 17.96 25.14
C GLY A 339 -7.47 16.55 25.55
N VAL A 340 -7.86 15.52 24.77
CA VAL A 340 -7.44 14.14 25.00
C VAL A 340 -6.28 13.79 24.09
N PHE A 341 -5.18 13.33 24.68
CA PHE A 341 -4.02 12.80 23.98
C PHE A 341 -3.67 11.45 24.58
N GLU A 342 -3.69 10.37 23.80
CA GLU A 342 -3.46 9.04 24.35
C GLU A 342 -2.96 8.02 23.34
N ASN A 343 -2.24 7.03 23.86
CA ASN A 343 -1.88 5.80 23.15
C ASN A 343 -2.62 4.64 23.79
N CYS A 344 -3.36 3.85 23.02
CA CYS A 344 -4.12 2.70 23.48
C CYS A 344 -3.75 1.43 22.70
N ALA A 345 -4.01 0.28 23.31
CA ALA A 345 -4.28 -0.95 22.57
C ALA A 345 -5.78 -1.00 22.25
N GLY A 346 -6.20 -1.73 21.23
CA GLY A 346 -7.62 -1.90 20.92
C GLY A 346 -7.94 -3.20 20.22
N ASP A 347 -9.23 -3.53 20.20
CA ASP A 347 -9.75 -4.56 19.32
C ASP A 347 -9.94 -4.00 17.90
N ASN A 348 -10.02 -4.87 16.90
CA ASN A 348 -10.36 -4.43 15.56
C ASN A 348 -11.79 -3.88 15.51
N ASP A 349 -11.96 -2.77 14.81
CA ASP A 349 -13.27 -2.30 14.37
C ASP A 349 -13.94 -3.30 13.42
N LEU A 350 -15.26 -3.17 13.31
CA LEU A 350 -16.00 -3.79 12.23
C LEU A 350 -15.55 -3.18 10.89
N PRO A 351 -15.42 -3.99 9.83
CA PRO A 351 -15.08 -3.48 8.51
C PRO A 351 -16.05 -2.39 8.02
N MET A 352 -15.50 -1.35 7.40
CA MET A 352 -16.27 -0.21 6.90
C MET A 352 -17.37 -0.70 5.94
N GLY A 353 -18.61 -0.27 6.18
CA GLY A 353 -19.76 -0.63 5.37
C GLY A 353 -20.28 -2.06 5.51
N VAL A 354 -19.73 -2.90 6.40
CA VAL A 354 -20.17 -4.28 6.60
C VAL A 354 -21.08 -4.39 7.82
N TYR A 355 -22.38 -4.56 7.58
CA TYR A 355 -23.42 -4.70 8.60
C TYR A 355 -23.93 -6.14 8.65
N GLY A 356 -23.36 -6.93 9.56
CA GLY A 356 -23.69 -8.35 9.69
C GLY A 356 -23.23 -9.13 8.46
N THR A 357 -24.18 -9.63 7.66
CA THR A 357 -23.90 -10.33 6.40
C THR A 357 -24.14 -9.47 5.16
N SER A 358 -24.39 -8.17 5.34
CA SER A 358 -24.68 -7.24 4.25
C SER A 358 -23.59 -6.18 4.14
N THR A 359 -23.30 -5.79 2.90
CA THR A 359 -22.41 -4.67 2.59
C THR A 359 -23.25 -3.51 2.09
N TRP A 360 -23.09 -2.35 2.71
CA TRP A 360 -23.65 -1.09 2.25
C TRP A 360 -22.64 -0.39 1.35
N TYR A 361 -23.12 0.31 0.33
CA TYR A 361 -22.29 1.07 -0.61
C TYR A 361 -22.71 2.53 -0.59
N GLN A 362 -21.72 3.43 -0.68
CA GLN A 362 -21.92 4.87 -0.69
C GLN A 362 -22.98 5.30 -1.71
N GLY A 363 -23.86 6.22 -1.30
CA GLY A 363 -24.95 6.75 -2.13
C GLY A 363 -26.23 5.92 -2.12
N VAL A 364 -26.29 4.81 -1.38
CA VAL A 364 -27.51 4.02 -1.19
C VAL A 364 -28.27 4.47 0.06
N GLU A 365 -29.58 4.72 -0.08
CA GLU A 365 -30.44 5.13 1.04
C GLU A 365 -31.27 3.96 1.64
N PRO A 366 -31.46 3.92 2.98
CA PRO A 366 -30.93 4.86 3.95
C PRO A 366 -29.43 4.64 4.21
N THR A 367 -28.68 5.73 4.34
CA THR A 367 -27.31 5.67 4.86
C THR A 367 -27.31 5.16 6.30
N PRO A 368 -26.63 4.04 6.61
CA PRO A 368 -26.59 3.49 7.97
C PRO A 368 -25.74 4.35 8.91
N SER A 369 -25.98 4.23 10.20
CA SER A 369 -25.11 4.84 11.22
C SER A 369 -23.70 4.26 11.16
N ALA A 370 -22.72 5.04 11.61
CA ALA A 370 -21.36 4.56 11.84
C ALA A 370 -21.36 3.28 12.71
N HIS A 371 -20.33 2.45 12.53
CA HIS A 371 -20.10 1.32 13.43
C HIS A 371 -19.84 1.82 14.86
N PRO A 372 -20.17 1.02 15.88
CA PRO A 372 -19.75 1.32 17.25
C PRO A 372 -18.23 1.34 17.31
N VAL A 373 -17.68 2.27 18.10
CA VAL A 373 -16.25 2.33 18.42
C VAL A 373 -15.83 1.01 19.07
N ALA A 374 -14.78 0.36 18.56
CA ALA A 374 -14.20 -0.82 19.20
C ALA A 374 -13.63 -0.51 20.60
N SER A 375 -13.46 -1.55 21.41
CA SER A 375 -12.89 -1.40 22.74
C SER A 375 -11.44 -0.94 22.68
N SER A 376 -11.13 0.15 23.38
CA SER A 376 -9.76 0.55 23.70
C SER A 376 -9.37 0.07 25.10
N SER A 377 -8.11 -0.28 25.28
CA SER A 377 -7.53 -0.79 26.51
C SER A 377 -6.08 -0.30 26.69
N ASN A 378 -5.53 -0.43 27.89
CA ASN A 378 -4.15 -0.02 28.21
C ASN A 378 -3.81 1.41 27.77
N CYS A 379 -4.78 2.32 27.82
CA CYS A 379 -4.60 3.69 27.39
C CYS A 379 -3.63 4.45 28.31
N ALA A 380 -2.59 5.01 27.70
CA ALA A 380 -1.62 5.88 28.34
C ALA A 380 -1.88 7.32 27.89
N ALA A 381 -2.34 8.15 28.83
CA ALA A 381 -2.56 9.57 28.58
C ALA A 381 -1.23 10.33 28.41
N LEU A 382 -1.25 11.27 27.49
CA LEU A 382 -0.19 12.23 27.22
C LEU A 382 -0.66 13.63 27.61
N PRO A 383 0.23 14.53 28.05
CA PRO A 383 -0.15 15.90 28.36
C PRO A 383 -0.50 16.71 27.11
N THR A 384 0.20 16.45 26.00
CA THR A 384 0.05 17.09 24.69
C THR A 384 0.80 16.26 23.65
N VAL A 385 0.53 16.52 22.38
CA VAL A 385 1.41 16.13 21.27
C VAL A 385 2.10 17.39 20.74
N SER A 386 3.41 17.35 20.60
CA SER A 386 4.25 18.46 20.12
C SER A 386 5.40 17.90 19.30
N ILE A 387 6.12 18.77 18.59
CA ILE A 387 7.29 18.35 17.81
C ILE A 387 8.32 17.66 18.71
N SER A 388 8.71 16.43 18.36
CA SER A 388 9.76 15.68 19.06
C SER A 388 10.97 15.38 18.17
N PRO A 389 12.20 15.33 18.71
CA PRO A 389 13.37 14.81 17.99
C PRO A 389 13.19 13.35 17.55
N ALA A 390 13.97 12.96 16.54
CA ALA A 390 14.02 11.61 15.97
C ALA A 390 14.53 10.56 16.96
#